data_AF-A0A3P3VXA6-F1
#
_entry.id   AF-A0A3P3VXA6-F1
#
_cell.length_a   1.000
_cell.length_b   1.000
_cell.length_c   1.000
_cell.angle_alpha   90.00
_cell.angle_beta   90.00
_cell.angle_gamma   90.00
#
_symmetry.space_group_name_H-M   'P 1'
#
loop_
_entity.id
_entity.type
_entity.pdbx_description
1 polymer ?
#
loop_
_entity_poly.entity_id
_entity_poly.type
_entity_poly.pdbx_seq_one_letter_code
_entity_poly.pdbx_strand_id
1 'polypeptide(L)'
;MPSFPSTSRRTHWRVVTAIAVAALLTTLLLFLGGTSARAAEAGPGFSPNGQANSFVGAMSFDGSNAYCIELTKDSPIGAPTVPLSAEAPMPTQLAALSANDRARLNWAISTTGASANPVDAAATAIYVWWLADPAGFVLRDRNDEHYLGLIPAADRTAVRDRLAALRSGAAAITAASAPAAVSIELVEDARGLTLRLGEVAAGSHAIVQVRGGTMLGERVADGPVVVSGAAVNGQRLAPVDTVEMLLPAGSAREFAVSRESGLAFDVTVTVQLTDGAWSPDLRVLVTEGRQLLIQSSVPTDAVSQARFAPVVIEDAPPVPSATPDAPASPEPTRTPVPEPTVTPEPTDTPAPTDTAKPTVSPEPSAPAEPVSTPKPEPTTTPEPGATPESAPTTEPEPKVDVESEPEPHAEPKPNAEPPAAEAESPAPTPTSTPASTPPAVTAPKPSTSAPARPTASESPTAAPTVAPELASTGALFDPVTLLVPLGLSVVLLAAGGWAMTRSKRVLRDDIESSW
;
A
#
# COMPACT_ATOMS: atom_id res chain seq x y z
N MET A 1 -12.85 74.35 -24.65
CA MET A 1 -13.70 73.52 -23.76
C MET A 1 -13.12 72.11 -23.75
N PRO A 2 -12.67 71.56 -22.61
CA PRO A 2 -12.14 70.20 -22.59
C PRO A 2 -13.29 69.20 -22.72
N SER A 3 -13.24 68.38 -23.77
CA SER A 3 -14.19 67.31 -24.02
C SER A 3 -14.02 66.21 -22.98
N PHE A 4 -15.05 66.01 -22.15
CA PHE A 4 -15.08 64.93 -21.17
C PHE A 4 -15.04 63.57 -21.87
N PRO A 5 -14.16 62.63 -21.45
CA PRO A 5 -14.10 61.30 -22.04
C PRO A 5 -15.40 60.54 -21.79
N SER A 6 -15.92 59.92 -22.86
CA SER A 6 -17.23 59.27 -22.89
C SER A 6 -17.34 58.16 -21.83
N THR A 7 -18.41 58.25 -21.04
CA THR A 7 -18.79 57.32 -19.97
C THR A 7 -18.98 55.87 -20.45
N SER A 8 -19.13 55.64 -21.76
CA SER A 8 -19.34 54.32 -22.37
C SER A 8 -18.18 53.34 -22.18
N ARG A 9 -16.94 53.82 -22.13
CA ARG A 9 -15.75 52.93 -22.06
C ARG A 9 -15.60 52.25 -20.70
N ARG A 10 -16.05 52.88 -19.62
CA ARG A 10 -15.97 52.31 -18.26
C ARG A 10 -16.98 51.19 -18.03
N THR A 11 -18.14 51.24 -18.68
CA THR A 11 -19.19 50.23 -18.51
C THR A 11 -18.80 48.92 -19.16
N HIS A 12 -18.19 48.96 -20.35
CA HIS A 12 -17.76 47.74 -21.06
C HIS A 12 -16.62 47.01 -20.34
N TRP A 13 -15.68 47.74 -19.76
CA TRP A 13 -14.58 47.12 -19.01
C TRP A 13 -15.09 46.37 -17.77
N ARG A 14 -16.05 46.95 -17.04
CA ARG A 14 -16.68 46.30 -15.87
C ARG A 14 -17.40 45.00 -16.22
N VAL A 15 -18.09 44.95 -17.36
CA VAL A 15 -18.80 43.73 -17.81
C VAL A 15 -17.80 42.63 -18.18
N VAL A 16 -16.73 42.98 -18.90
CA VAL A 16 -15.69 42.01 -19.28
C VAL A 16 -14.97 41.45 -18.06
N THR A 17 -14.62 42.30 -17.08
CA THR A 17 -14.00 41.84 -15.83
C THR A 17 -14.93 40.91 -15.04
N ALA A 18 -16.22 41.23 -14.96
CA ALA A 18 -17.20 40.39 -14.26
C ALA A 18 -17.34 39.00 -14.90
N ILE A 19 -17.37 38.92 -16.23
CA ILE A 19 -17.44 37.64 -16.96
C ILE A 19 -16.16 36.82 -16.76
N ALA A 20 -14.98 37.47 -16.82
CA ALA A 20 -13.72 36.79 -16.60
C ALA A 20 -13.60 36.22 -15.17
N VAL A 21 -14.03 36.98 -14.16
CA VAL A 21 -14.05 36.52 -12.76
C VAL A 21 -15.06 35.37 -12.56
N ALA A 22 -16.25 35.46 -13.16
CA ALA A 22 -17.24 34.39 -13.09
C ALA A 22 -16.73 33.10 -13.77
N ALA A 23 -16.08 33.21 -14.92
CA ALA A 23 -15.48 32.07 -15.61
C ALA A 23 -14.34 31.46 -14.79
N LEU A 24 -13.47 32.29 -14.20
CA LEU A 24 -12.39 31.82 -13.32
C LEU A 24 -12.95 31.10 -12.08
N LEU A 25 -13.96 31.67 -11.42
CA LEU A 25 -14.62 31.05 -10.26
C LEU A 25 -15.31 29.73 -10.62
N THR A 26 -15.96 29.66 -11.78
CA THR A 26 -16.62 28.43 -12.23
C THR A 26 -15.59 27.35 -12.57
N THR A 27 -14.48 27.73 -13.21
CA THR A 27 -13.36 26.82 -13.50
C THR A 27 -12.71 26.36 -12.20
N LEU A 28 -12.50 27.26 -11.25
CA LEU A 28 -11.96 26.96 -9.93
C LEU A 28 -12.88 26.00 -9.16
N LEU A 29 -14.20 26.20 -9.18
CA LEU A 29 -15.18 25.31 -8.54
C LEU A 29 -15.25 23.92 -9.20
N LEU A 30 -15.06 23.83 -10.52
CA LEU A 30 -14.95 22.55 -11.23
C LEU A 30 -13.64 21.82 -10.92
N PHE A 31 -12.54 22.56 -10.74
CA PHE A 31 -11.24 22.00 -10.34
C PHE A 31 -11.14 21.68 -8.85
N LEU A 32 -11.94 22.33 -8.01
CA LEU A 32 -12.11 21.96 -6.59
C LEU A 32 -12.93 20.67 -6.42
N GLY A 33 -13.19 19.93 -7.52
CA GLY A 33 -13.87 18.64 -7.59
C GLY A 33 -13.95 17.94 -6.26
N GLY A 34 -15.04 18.23 -5.53
CA GLY A 34 -15.29 17.59 -4.26
C GLY A 34 -15.29 16.10 -4.51
N THR A 35 -14.48 15.35 -3.77
CA THR A 35 -14.55 13.90 -3.71
C THR A 35 -15.96 13.54 -3.31
N SER A 36 -16.81 13.35 -4.32
CA SER A 36 -18.23 13.08 -4.11
C SER A 36 -18.29 11.75 -3.38
N ALA A 37 -18.92 11.73 -2.21
CA ALA A 37 -19.10 10.50 -1.46
C ALA A 37 -19.74 9.46 -2.38
N ARG A 38 -19.11 8.29 -2.47
CA ARG A 38 -19.59 7.17 -3.29
C ARG A 38 -20.07 6.09 -2.36
N ALA A 39 -21.18 5.44 -2.72
CA ALA A 39 -21.63 4.32 -1.93
C ALA A 39 -20.63 3.16 -2.06
N ALA A 40 -20.26 2.54 -0.94
CA ALA A 40 -19.59 1.25 -1.02
C ALA A 40 -20.57 0.22 -1.61
N GLU A 41 -20.13 -0.53 -2.61
CA GLU A 41 -20.95 -1.56 -3.25
C GLU A 41 -20.57 -2.95 -2.73
N ALA A 42 -21.46 -3.92 -2.90
CA ALA A 42 -21.09 -5.32 -2.67
C ALA A 42 -20.07 -5.75 -3.73
N GLY A 43 -18.90 -6.20 -3.28
CA GLY A 43 -17.85 -6.75 -4.15
C GLY A 43 -17.89 -8.29 -4.18
N PRO A 44 -16.77 -8.94 -4.52
CA PRO A 44 -16.69 -10.40 -4.48
C PRO A 44 -16.89 -10.94 -3.05
N GLY A 45 -17.73 -11.96 -2.92
CA GLY A 45 -18.06 -12.57 -1.64
C GLY A 45 -19.31 -13.43 -1.69
N PHE A 46 -19.81 -13.80 -0.52
CA PHE A 46 -21.02 -14.61 -0.37
C PHE A 46 -22.05 -13.86 0.48
N SER A 47 -23.32 -13.91 0.09
CA SER A 47 -24.44 -13.53 0.94
C SER A 47 -25.57 -14.54 0.78
N PRO A 48 -25.87 -15.37 1.80
CA PRO A 48 -26.82 -16.46 1.68
C PRO A 48 -28.24 -15.99 1.33
N ASN A 49 -28.60 -14.75 1.69
CA ASN A 49 -29.94 -14.18 1.45
C ASN A 49 -29.91 -12.91 0.59
N GLY A 50 -28.76 -12.57 -0.02
CA GLY A 50 -28.55 -11.29 -0.71
C GLY A 50 -28.60 -10.06 0.21
N GLN A 51 -28.68 -10.26 1.53
CA GLN A 51 -28.71 -9.17 2.50
C GLN A 51 -27.29 -8.67 2.83
N ALA A 52 -27.17 -7.37 3.05
CA ALA A 52 -25.89 -6.73 3.36
C ALA A 52 -25.32 -7.08 4.75
N ASN A 53 -26.18 -7.50 5.69
CA ASN A 53 -25.80 -7.88 7.05
C ASN A 53 -25.23 -9.31 7.17
N SER A 54 -25.49 -10.16 6.18
CA SER A 54 -24.99 -11.54 6.09
C SER A 54 -23.87 -11.70 5.05
N PHE A 55 -23.37 -10.58 4.50
CA PHE A 55 -22.35 -10.61 3.46
C PHE A 55 -20.96 -10.88 4.06
N VAL A 56 -20.28 -11.90 3.52
CA VAL A 56 -18.90 -12.27 3.86
C VAL A 56 -18.04 -12.12 2.61
N GLY A 57 -17.26 -11.05 2.56
CA GLY A 57 -16.42 -10.73 1.40
C GLY A 57 -15.91 -9.30 1.40
N ALA A 58 -15.50 -8.84 0.21
CA ALA A 58 -15.04 -7.49 -0.01
C ALA A 58 -16.19 -6.56 -0.42
N MET A 59 -16.13 -5.30 0.00
CA MET A 59 -16.88 -4.21 -0.60
C MET A 59 -16.08 -3.63 -1.77
N SER A 60 -16.75 -3.11 -2.79
CA SER A 60 -16.09 -2.37 -3.87
C SER A 60 -16.17 -0.88 -3.60
N PHE A 61 -15.03 -0.18 -3.68
CA PHE A 61 -14.95 1.26 -3.60
C PHE A 61 -13.87 1.77 -4.56
N ASP A 62 -14.25 2.67 -5.47
CA ASP A 62 -13.40 3.17 -6.56
C ASP A 62 -12.76 2.05 -7.41
N GLY A 63 -13.48 0.95 -7.62
CA GLY A 63 -13.01 -0.21 -8.39
C GLY A 63 -12.02 -1.12 -7.67
N SER A 64 -11.75 -0.86 -6.38
CA SER A 64 -10.85 -1.66 -5.55
C SER A 64 -11.61 -2.32 -4.40
N ASN A 65 -11.18 -3.53 -4.04
CA ASN A 65 -11.72 -4.26 -2.90
C ASN A 65 -11.36 -3.56 -1.58
N ALA A 66 -12.33 -3.47 -0.68
CA ALA A 66 -12.24 -2.90 0.66
C ALA A 66 -12.87 -3.85 1.68
N TYR A 67 -12.36 -3.84 2.91
CA TYR A 67 -12.76 -4.78 3.95
C TYR A 67 -13.22 -4.08 5.21
N CYS A 68 -14.34 -4.54 5.74
CA CYS A 68 -14.89 -4.07 7.01
C CYS A 68 -14.00 -4.44 8.19
N ILE A 69 -13.86 -3.55 9.17
CA ILE A 69 -13.06 -3.79 10.39
C ILE A 69 -13.87 -3.66 11.69
N GLU A 70 -15.19 -3.52 11.64
CA GLU A 70 -16.04 -3.30 12.84
C GLU A 70 -17.32 -4.15 12.79
N LEU A 71 -17.24 -5.43 13.14
CA LEU A 71 -18.32 -6.41 12.95
C LEU A 71 -19.63 -6.12 13.72
N THR A 72 -19.59 -5.17 14.65
CA THR A 72 -20.73 -4.80 15.50
C THR A 72 -21.53 -3.60 14.95
N LYS A 73 -21.01 -2.90 13.93
CA LYS A 73 -21.72 -1.77 13.30
C LYS A 73 -22.46 -2.19 12.04
N ASP A 74 -23.34 -1.33 11.55
CA ASP A 74 -24.10 -1.57 10.33
C ASP A 74 -23.20 -1.61 9.08
N SER A 75 -23.54 -2.51 8.15
CA SER A 75 -22.83 -2.71 6.89
C SER A 75 -22.75 -1.41 6.08
N PRO A 76 -21.59 -1.07 5.49
CA PRO A 76 -21.42 0.17 4.71
C PRO A 76 -22.03 0.07 3.30
N ILE A 77 -22.50 -1.12 2.88
CA ILE A 77 -23.07 -1.33 1.54
C ILE A 77 -24.26 -0.37 1.32
N GLY A 78 -24.21 0.37 0.21
CA GLY A 78 -25.23 1.33 -0.19
C GLY A 78 -25.19 2.67 0.57
N ALA A 79 -24.27 2.86 1.51
CA ALA A 79 -24.13 4.12 2.24
C ALA A 79 -22.96 4.96 1.72
N PRO A 80 -23.06 6.31 1.76
CA PRO A 80 -21.99 7.19 1.33
C PRO A 80 -20.69 6.94 2.09
N THR A 81 -19.63 6.61 1.36
CA THR A 81 -18.30 6.31 1.85
C THR A 81 -17.31 7.31 1.26
N VAL A 82 -16.35 7.76 2.07
CA VAL A 82 -15.28 8.66 1.66
C VAL A 82 -13.93 8.16 2.19
N PRO A 83 -12.82 8.38 1.47
CA PRO A 83 -11.50 8.14 2.04
C PRO A 83 -11.24 9.08 3.21
N LEU A 84 -10.61 8.56 4.26
CA LEU A 84 -10.13 9.37 5.37
C LEU A 84 -9.05 10.35 4.87
N SER A 85 -9.17 11.63 5.23
CA SER A 85 -8.17 12.64 4.84
C SER A 85 -6.83 12.39 5.55
N ALA A 86 -5.73 12.79 4.91
CA ALA A 86 -4.38 12.60 5.46
C ALA A 86 -4.17 13.36 6.78
N GLU A 87 -4.90 14.47 6.98
CA GLU A 87 -4.85 15.29 8.19
C GLU A 87 -5.76 14.76 9.31
N ALA A 88 -6.68 13.84 9.01
CA ALA A 88 -7.57 13.30 10.02
C ALA A 88 -6.82 12.30 10.91
N PRO A 89 -7.09 12.29 12.23
CA PRO A 89 -6.46 11.31 13.11
C PRO A 89 -6.88 9.89 12.71
N MET A 90 -5.95 8.94 12.85
CA MET A 90 -6.23 7.53 12.62
C MET A 90 -7.39 7.07 13.55
N PRO A 91 -8.40 6.35 13.03
CA PRO A 91 -9.51 5.89 13.86
C PRO A 91 -9.01 4.98 14.98
N THR A 92 -9.64 5.09 16.16
CA THR A 92 -9.23 4.37 17.37
C THR A 92 -9.04 2.87 17.16
N GLN A 93 -9.92 2.23 16.36
CA GLN A 93 -9.84 0.80 16.05
C GLN A 93 -8.50 0.43 15.38
N LEU A 94 -8.04 1.22 14.41
CA LEU A 94 -6.77 0.99 13.71
C LEU A 94 -5.56 1.48 14.52
N ALA A 95 -5.73 2.55 15.30
CA ALA A 95 -4.71 3.06 16.20
C ALA A 95 -4.39 2.06 17.32
N ALA A 96 -5.37 1.26 17.74
CA ALA A 96 -5.19 0.19 18.73
C ALA A 96 -4.42 -1.03 18.19
N LEU A 97 -4.35 -1.22 16.87
CA LEU A 97 -3.58 -2.30 16.27
C LEU A 97 -2.08 -2.02 16.35
N SER A 98 -1.29 -3.07 16.54
CA SER A 98 0.16 -2.96 16.42
C SER A 98 0.55 -2.65 14.96
N ALA A 99 1.75 -2.09 14.75
CA ALA A 99 2.25 -1.87 13.39
C ALA A 99 2.34 -3.20 12.62
N ASN A 100 2.77 -4.29 13.27
CA ASN A 100 2.84 -5.62 12.66
C ASN A 100 1.46 -6.12 12.22
N ASP A 101 0.42 -5.90 13.02
CA ASP A 101 -0.93 -6.33 12.65
C ASP A 101 -1.48 -5.51 11.48
N ARG A 102 -1.23 -4.20 11.44
CA ARG A 102 -1.57 -3.40 10.24
C ARG A 102 -0.81 -3.84 9.00
N ALA A 103 0.48 -4.16 9.13
CA ALA A 103 1.29 -4.68 8.03
C ALA A 103 0.77 -6.04 7.51
N ARG A 104 0.35 -6.93 8.42
CA ARG A 104 -0.31 -8.21 8.08
C ARG A 104 -1.64 -8.02 7.36
N LEU A 105 -2.47 -7.07 7.81
CA LEU A 105 -3.70 -6.69 7.12
C LEU A 105 -3.38 -6.18 5.71
N ASN A 106 -2.39 -5.28 5.57
CA ASN A 106 -2.01 -4.73 4.27
C ASN A 106 -1.49 -5.82 3.31
N TRP A 107 -0.64 -6.73 3.80
CA TRP A 107 -0.19 -7.91 3.06
C TRP A 107 -1.34 -8.80 2.61
N ALA A 108 -2.25 -9.17 3.52
CA ALA A 108 -3.37 -10.06 3.22
C ALA A 108 -4.31 -9.46 2.15
N ILE A 109 -4.60 -8.16 2.26
CA ILE A 109 -5.45 -7.44 1.31
C ILE A 109 -4.74 -7.32 -0.04
N SER A 110 -3.45 -6.97 -0.05
CA SER A 110 -2.69 -6.76 -1.29
C SER A 110 -2.45 -8.05 -2.07
N THR A 111 -2.22 -9.17 -1.39
CA THR A 111 -1.83 -10.44 -2.04
C THR A 111 -3.01 -11.33 -2.38
N THR A 112 -4.02 -11.39 -1.51
CA THR A 112 -5.20 -12.26 -1.68
C THR A 112 -6.48 -11.43 -1.83
N GLY A 113 -6.63 -10.38 -1.02
CA GLY A 113 -7.85 -9.59 -0.99
C GLY A 113 -8.13 -8.76 -2.25
N ALA A 114 -7.14 -8.50 -3.10
CA ALA A 114 -7.34 -7.83 -4.38
C ALA A 114 -8.03 -8.72 -5.44
N SER A 115 -8.16 -10.03 -5.16
CA SER A 115 -8.74 -11.01 -6.08
C SER A 115 -10.24 -10.77 -6.32
N ALA A 116 -10.69 -11.01 -7.55
CA ALA A 116 -12.11 -11.06 -7.90
C ALA A 116 -12.78 -12.38 -7.50
N ASN A 117 -12.01 -13.36 -7.00
CA ASN A 117 -12.54 -14.65 -6.57
C ASN A 117 -13.28 -14.50 -5.21
N PRO A 118 -14.56 -14.90 -5.11
CA PRO A 118 -15.32 -14.80 -3.85
C PRO A 118 -14.72 -15.63 -2.71
N VAL A 119 -14.04 -16.75 -2.99
CA VAL A 119 -13.34 -17.56 -1.99
C VAL A 119 -12.22 -16.78 -1.32
N ASP A 120 -11.41 -16.09 -2.14
CA ASP A 120 -10.29 -15.27 -1.67
C ASP A 120 -10.80 -14.08 -0.85
N ALA A 121 -11.83 -13.40 -1.38
CA ALA A 121 -12.41 -12.24 -0.70
C ALA A 121 -13.05 -12.61 0.65
N ALA A 122 -13.78 -13.73 0.73
CA ALA A 122 -14.37 -14.22 1.97
C ALA A 122 -13.29 -14.62 3.00
N ALA A 123 -12.26 -15.33 2.58
CA ALA A 123 -11.14 -15.71 3.44
C ALA A 123 -10.42 -14.46 4.00
N THR A 124 -10.15 -13.48 3.14
CA THR A 124 -9.55 -12.21 3.56
C THR A 124 -10.46 -11.44 4.52
N ALA A 125 -11.77 -11.39 4.29
CA ALA A 125 -12.70 -10.71 5.20
C ALA A 125 -12.69 -11.34 6.61
N ILE A 126 -12.77 -12.68 6.70
CA ILE A 126 -12.71 -13.40 7.98
C ILE A 126 -11.37 -13.16 8.68
N TYR A 127 -10.26 -13.17 7.93
CA TYR A 127 -8.93 -12.86 8.46
C TYR A 127 -8.83 -11.44 9.01
N VAL A 128 -9.34 -10.45 8.25
CA VAL A 128 -9.37 -9.04 8.66
C VAL A 128 -10.16 -8.88 9.95
N TRP A 129 -11.33 -9.50 10.07
CA TRP A 129 -12.14 -9.41 11.28
C TRP A 129 -11.48 -10.04 12.50
N TRP A 130 -10.86 -11.22 12.33
CA TRP A 130 -10.14 -11.90 13.39
C TRP A 130 -9.02 -11.02 13.99
N LEU A 131 -8.32 -10.28 13.14
CA LEU A 131 -7.17 -9.46 13.54
C LEU A 131 -7.58 -8.04 13.97
N ALA A 132 -8.48 -7.40 13.24
CA ALA A 132 -8.85 -6.00 13.43
C ALA A 132 -9.95 -5.79 14.46
N ASP A 133 -10.82 -6.76 14.71
CA ASP A 133 -11.93 -6.68 15.68
C ASP A 133 -12.11 -8.02 16.42
N PRO A 134 -11.12 -8.45 17.22
CA PRO A 134 -11.17 -9.74 17.90
C PRO A 134 -12.38 -9.84 18.85
N ALA A 135 -12.77 -8.74 19.50
CA ALA A 135 -13.93 -8.70 20.39
C ALA A 135 -15.25 -8.89 19.63
N GLY A 136 -15.44 -8.17 18.52
CA GLY A 136 -16.60 -8.35 17.65
C GLY A 136 -16.63 -9.71 16.96
N PHE A 137 -15.46 -10.25 16.60
CA PHE A 137 -15.30 -11.55 15.97
C PHE A 137 -15.79 -12.69 16.86
N VAL A 138 -15.49 -12.65 18.16
CA VAL A 138 -15.91 -13.68 19.14
C VAL A 138 -17.24 -13.39 19.83
N LEU A 139 -17.85 -12.23 19.57
CA LEU A 139 -19.08 -11.81 20.22
C LEU A 139 -20.22 -12.81 19.91
N ARG A 140 -20.93 -13.26 20.96
CA ARG A 140 -22.02 -14.27 20.89
C ARG A 140 -21.57 -15.62 20.32
N ASP A 141 -20.41 -16.10 20.77
CA ASP A 141 -19.81 -17.38 20.37
C ASP A 141 -19.56 -17.49 18.87
N ARG A 142 -19.46 -16.34 18.18
CA ARG A 142 -19.04 -16.28 16.78
C ARG A 142 -17.57 -16.70 16.70
N ASN A 143 -17.23 -17.43 15.66
CA ASN A 143 -15.88 -17.90 15.38
C ASN A 143 -15.78 -18.19 13.88
N ASP A 144 -14.68 -18.80 13.44
CA ASP A 144 -14.52 -19.21 12.05
C ASP A 144 -15.71 -20.02 11.54
N GLU A 145 -16.19 -21.00 12.31
CA GLU A 145 -17.30 -21.86 11.90
C GLU A 145 -18.63 -21.11 11.77
N HIS A 146 -18.85 -20.06 12.58
CA HIS A 146 -20.01 -19.18 12.39
C HIS A 146 -19.98 -18.50 11.01
N TYR A 147 -18.86 -17.87 10.64
CA TYR A 147 -18.76 -17.16 9.36
C TYR A 147 -18.68 -18.13 8.17
N LEU A 148 -18.01 -19.27 8.32
CA LEU A 148 -18.03 -20.35 7.32
C LEU A 148 -19.44 -20.92 7.13
N GLY A 149 -20.29 -20.90 8.16
CA GLY A 149 -21.70 -21.27 8.07
C GLY A 149 -22.50 -20.40 7.10
N LEU A 150 -22.11 -19.14 6.91
CA LEU A 150 -22.72 -18.20 5.96
C LEU A 150 -22.29 -18.44 4.50
N ILE A 151 -21.26 -19.25 4.28
CA ILE A 151 -20.70 -19.56 2.96
C ILE A 151 -21.40 -20.81 2.39
N PRO A 152 -21.67 -20.87 1.07
CA PRO A 152 -22.23 -22.07 0.45
C PRO A 152 -21.39 -23.31 0.76
N ALA A 153 -22.06 -24.43 1.06
CA ALA A 153 -21.39 -25.64 1.52
C ALA A 153 -20.28 -26.14 0.57
N ALA A 154 -20.45 -25.93 -0.75
CA ALA A 154 -19.47 -26.29 -1.77
C ALA A 154 -18.15 -25.52 -1.67
N ASP A 155 -18.17 -24.29 -1.14
CA ASP A 155 -17.01 -23.38 -1.11
C ASP A 155 -16.32 -23.34 0.27
N ARG A 156 -16.96 -23.85 1.33
CA ARG A 156 -16.46 -23.76 2.72
C ARG A 156 -15.05 -24.32 2.90
N THR A 157 -14.76 -25.47 2.28
CA THR A 157 -13.42 -26.08 2.38
C THR A 157 -12.38 -25.18 1.74
N ALA A 158 -12.63 -24.64 0.54
CA ALA A 158 -11.70 -23.75 -0.14
C ALA A 158 -11.46 -22.45 0.65
N VAL A 159 -12.51 -21.89 1.24
CA VAL A 159 -12.37 -20.69 2.10
C VAL A 159 -11.57 -21.00 3.36
N ARG A 160 -11.81 -22.16 4.00
CA ARG A 160 -11.05 -22.59 5.19
C ARG A 160 -9.56 -22.77 4.86
N ASP A 161 -9.24 -23.41 3.75
CA ASP A 161 -7.85 -23.62 3.31
C ASP A 161 -7.16 -22.28 3.02
N ARG A 162 -7.84 -21.36 2.33
CA ARG A 162 -7.30 -20.02 2.06
C ARG A 162 -7.11 -19.20 3.34
N LEU A 163 -8.04 -19.27 4.29
CA LEU A 163 -7.93 -18.61 5.59
C LEU A 163 -6.74 -19.15 6.40
N ALA A 164 -6.53 -20.48 6.39
CA ALA A 164 -5.37 -21.09 7.03
C ALA A 164 -4.05 -20.63 6.40
N ALA A 165 -3.98 -20.54 5.07
CA ALA A 165 -2.83 -20.01 4.35
C ALA A 165 -2.54 -18.55 4.70
N LEU A 166 -3.56 -17.69 4.78
CA LEU A 166 -3.41 -16.30 5.21
C LEU A 166 -2.81 -16.19 6.61
N ARG A 167 -3.34 -16.96 7.59
CA ARG A 167 -2.82 -16.96 8.96
C ARG A 167 -1.38 -17.46 9.04
N SER A 168 -1.06 -18.52 8.30
CA SER A 168 0.30 -19.06 8.26
C SER A 168 1.29 -18.09 7.62
N GLY A 169 0.94 -17.47 6.49
CA GLY A 169 1.80 -16.49 5.81
C GLY A 169 2.00 -15.21 6.64
N ALA A 170 0.94 -14.73 7.30
CA ALA A 170 0.99 -13.55 8.15
C ALA A 170 1.97 -13.66 9.33
N ALA A 171 2.28 -14.88 9.79
CA ALA A 171 3.24 -15.11 10.86
C ALA A 171 4.66 -14.64 10.49
N ALA A 172 5.00 -14.67 9.20
CA ALA A 172 6.29 -14.20 8.69
C ALA A 172 6.33 -12.67 8.42
N ILE A 173 5.18 -12.00 8.51
CA ILE A 173 5.08 -10.57 8.17
C ILE A 173 5.45 -9.70 9.37
N THR A 174 6.33 -8.74 9.11
CA THR A 174 6.77 -7.71 10.04
C THR A 174 6.56 -6.33 9.42
N ALA A 175 6.27 -5.35 10.27
CA ALA A 175 6.10 -3.98 9.82
C ALA A 175 7.45 -3.36 9.47
N ALA A 176 7.49 -2.72 8.31
CA ALA A 176 8.59 -1.87 7.89
C ALA A 176 8.02 -0.54 7.39
N SER A 177 8.79 0.54 7.55
CA SER A 177 8.40 1.82 6.97
C SER A 177 8.29 1.68 5.45
N ALA A 178 7.33 2.41 4.85
CA ALA A 178 7.24 2.48 3.40
C ALA A 178 8.61 2.89 2.81
N PRO A 179 9.01 2.31 1.65
CA PRO A 179 10.25 2.70 0.99
C PRO A 179 10.30 4.22 0.83
N ALA A 180 11.41 4.82 1.25
CA ALA A 180 11.67 6.24 1.07
C ALA A 180 12.77 6.43 0.03
N ALA A 181 12.71 7.54 -0.69
CA ALA A 181 13.77 7.93 -1.61
C ALA A 181 15.09 8.07 -0.83
N VAL A 182 16.12 7.35 -1.28
CA VAL A 182 17.47 7.42 -0.70
C VAL A 182 18.23 8.58 -1.33
N SER A 183 19.01 9.32 -0.54
CA SER A 183 19.88 10.36 -1.07
C SER A 183 21.00 9.74 -1.91
N ILE A 184 21.26 10.34 -3.07
CA ILE A 184 22.32 9.95 -3.98
C ILE A 184 23.26 11.15 -4.12
N GLU A 185 24.52 10.97 -3.74
CA GLU A 185 25.56 11.97 -3.93
C GLU A 185 26.72 11.35 -4.71
N LEU A 186 27.31 12.11 -5.61
CA LEU A 186 28.48 11.69 -6.36
C LEU A 186 29.61 12.67 -6.06
N VAL A 187 30.68 12.15 -5.47
CA VAL A 187 31.82 12.92 -5.00
C VAL A 187 33.03 12.57 -5.85
N GLU A 188 33.64 13.57 -6.47
CA GLU A 188 34.88 13.43 -7.21
C GLU A 188 36.03 13.99 -6.36
N ASP A 189 37.01 13.16 -6.05
CA ASP A 189 38.20 13.55 -5.29
C ASP A 189 39.49 13.04 -5.93
N ALA A 190 40.63 13.28 -5.28
CA ALA A 190 41.94 12.86 -5.79
C ALA A 190 42.10 11.34 -5.95
N ARG A 191 41.20 10.52 -5.40
CA ARG A 191 41.17 9.06 -5.48
C ARG A 191 40.23 8.56 -6.57
N GLY A 192 39.43 9.44 -7.16
CA GLY A 192 38.50 9.14 -8.23
C GLY A 192 37.06 9.53 -7.90
N LEU A 193 36.12 8.92 -8.60
CA LEU A 193 34.69 9.20 -8.47
C LEU A 193 34.06 8.20 -7.49
N THR A 194 33.30 8.71 -6.52
CA THR A 194 32.67 7.91 -5.46
C THR A 194 31.17 8.19 -5.42
N LEU A 195 30.35 7.16 -5.55
CA LEU A 195 28.91 7.22 -5.36
C LEU A 195 28.60 6.97 -3.88
N ARG A 196 27.98 7.95 -3.22
CA ARG A 196 27.47 7.85 -1.85
C ARG A 196 25.97 7.66 -1.88
N LEU A 197 25.51 6.59 -1.24
CA LEU A 197 24.10 6.33 -1.00
C LEU A 197 23.80 6.58 0.46
N GLY A 198 22.72 7.33 0.70
CA GLY A 198 22.13 7.52 2.02
C GLY A 198 21.65 6.23 2.65
N GLU A 199 21.17 6.34 3.88
CA GLU A 199 20.71 5.19 4.65
C GLU A 199 19.44 4.57 4.03
N VAL A 200 19.46 3.24 3.85
CA VAL A 200 18.30 2.44 3.45
C VAL A 200 17.53 2.04 4.71
N ALA A 201 16.21 2.25 4.73
CA ALA A 201 15.38 1.96 5.89
C ALA A 201 15.38 0.48 6.30
N ALA A 202 15.11 0.21 7.58
CA ALA A 202 14.91 -1.15 8.10
C ALA A 202 13.81 -1.91 7.35
N GLY A 203 14.08 -3.17 6.98
CA GLY A 203 13.15 -4.00 6.21
C GLY A 203 13.05 -3.62 4.73
N SER A 204 14.00 -2.83 4.21
CA SER A 204 14.11 -2.52 2.79
C SER A 204 15.45 -2.97 2.23
N HIS A 205 15.48 -3.20 0.92
CA HIS A 205 16.69 -3.27 0.12
C HIS A 205 16.65 -2.21 -0.97
N ALA A 206 17.81 -1.65 -1.28
CA ALA A 206 17.97 -0.82 -2.48
C ALA A 206 18.48 -1.67 -3.64
N ILE A 207 18.17 -1.26 -4.86
CA ILE A 207 18.60 -1.79 -6.15
C ILE A 207 19.24 -0.62 -6.88
N VAL A 208 20.55 -0.68 -7.13
CA VAL A 208 21.35 0.45 -7.64
C VAL A 208 21.77 0.21 -9.09
N GLN A 209 21.04 0.82 -10.02
CA GLN A 209 21.32 0.77 -11.45
C GLN A 209 22.23 1.93 -11.87
N VAL A 210 23.31 1.64 -12.60
CA VAL A 210 24.26 2.63 -13.11
C VAL A 210 24.31 2.53 -14.64
N ARG A 211 24.36 3.66 -15.34
CA ARG A 211 24.48 3.71 -16.81
C ARG A 211 25.62 4.65 -17.21
N GLY A 212 26.46 4.23 -18.16
CA GLY A 212 27.58 5.04 -18.66
C GLY A 212 28.84 5.00 -17.78
N GLY A 213 29.00 3.99 -16.93
CA GLY A 213 30.18 3.81 -16.09
C GLY A 213 30.30 2.41 -15.50
N THR A 214 31.34 2.18 -14.69
CA THR A 214 31.57 0.91 -13.97
C THR A 214 31.49 1.12 -12.45
N MET A 215 31.07 0.10 -11.71
CA MET A 215 31.10 0.07 -10.24
C MET A 215 32.16 -0.92 -9.76
N LEU A 216 32.95 -0.52 -8.75
CA LEU A 216 33.91 -1.38 -8.03
C LEU A 216 34.93 -2.15 -8.90
N GLY A 217 35.15 -1.75 -10.15
CA GLY A 217 36.15 -2.35 -11.05
C GLY A 217 35.71 -3.57 -11.87
N GLU A 218 34.42 -3.93 -11.86
CA GLU A 218 33.86 -5.06 -12.65
C GLU A 218 33.05 -4.52 -13.85
N ARG A 219 33.24 -5.06 -15.07
CA ARG A 219 32.34 -4.77 -16.22
C ARG A 219 31.25 -5.83 -16.35
N VAL A 220 30.05 -5.38 -16.70
CA VAL A 220 28.79 -6.10 -16.56
C VAL A 220 28.44 -6.84 -17.87
N ALA A 221 28.03 -8.10 -17.77
CA ALA A 221 27.56 -8.93 -18.88
C ALA A 221 26.08 -9.32 -18.69
N ASP A 222 25.35 -9.43 -19.79
CA ASP A 222 23.90 -9.70 -19.87
C ASP A 222 23.40 -10.84 -18.95
N GLY A 223 22.45 -10.50 -18.08
CA GLY A 223 21.66 -11.44 -17.27
C GLY A 223 21.42 -10.94 -15.83
N PRO A 224 20.37 -11.41 -15.13
CA PRO A 224 20.16 -11.04 -13.74
C PRO A 224 21.27 -11.68 -12.89
N VAL A 225 22.10 -10.85 -12.25
CA VAL A 225 23.12 -11.31 -11.30
C VAL A 225 22.79 -10.76 -9.92
N VAL A 226 22.38 -11.67 -9.03
CA VAL A 226 22.31 -11.43 -7.59
C VAL A 226 23.73 -11.57 -7.04
N VAL A 227 24.40 -10.45 -6.71
CA VAL A 227 25.70 -10.51 -6.03
C VAL A 227 25.48 -10.62 -4.51
N SER A 228 25.24 -11.85 -4.05
CA SER A 228 25.35 -12.22 -2.63
C SER A 228 26.79 -12.63 -2.31
N GLY A 229 27.59 -11.67 -1.82
CA GLY A 229 28.87 -11.93 -1.15
C GLY A 229 30.09 -12.27 -2.05
N ALA A 230 31.19 -11.52 -1.83
CA ALA A 230 32.59 -11.80 -2.18
C ALA A 230 33.02 -11.94 -3.67
N ALA A 231 33.57 -10.83 -4.21
CA ALA A 231 34.70 -10.66 -5.16
C ALA A 231 34.69 -11.32 -6.57
N VAL A 232 35.25 -10.64 -7.60
CA VAL A 232 36.47 -11.04 -8.38
C VAL A 232 36.73 -10.15 -9.62
N ASN A 233 38.02 -9.89 -9.88
CA ASN A 233 38.64 -9.11 -10.96
C ASN A 233 38.24 -9.46 -12.42
N GLY A 234 37.99 -8.43 -13.23
CA GLY A 234 38.74 -8.25 -14.49
C GLY A 234 38.14 -8.67 -15.84
N GLN A 235 36.90 -8.32 -16.19
CA GLN A 235 36.39 -8.43 -17.58
C GLN A 235 35.82 -7.10 -18.12
N ARG A 236 35.70 -7.00 -19.47
CA ARG A 236 35.48 -5.79 -20.28
C ARG A 236 34.28 -5.97 -21.26
N LEU A 237 33.13 -5.32 -21.07
CA LEU A 237 31.95 -5.16 -21.97
C LEU A 237 31.45 -3.70 -22.11
N ALA A 238 30.68 -3.37 -23.16
CA ALA A 238 30.03 -2.07 -23.43
C ALA A 238 28.76 -2.30 -24.28
N PRO A 239 27.77 -1.38 -24.37
CA PRO A 239 27.22 -0.50 -23.33
C PRO A 239 25.67 -0.63 -23.25
N VAL A 240 25.10 -1.09 -22.14
CA VAL A 240 23.91 -0.57 -21.40
C VAL A 240 23.76 -1.53 -20.21
N ASP A 241 24.36 -1.16 -19.08
CA ASP A 241 24.80 -2.15 -18.09
C ASP A 241 24.18 -1.88 -16.72
N THR A 242 23.00 -2.43 -16.44
CA THR A 242 22.38 -2.32 -15.11
C THR A 242 23.14 -3.18 -14.10
N VAL A 243 23.74 -2.57 -13.08
CA VAL A 243 24.15 -3.25 -11.85
C VAL A 243 22.94 -3.35 -10.91
N GLU A 244 22.79 -4.43 -10.17
CA GLU A 244 21.81 -4.56 -9.09
C GLU A 244 22.55 -5.01 -7.84
N MET A 245 22.38 -4.27 -6.76
CA MET A 245 23.08 -4.53 -5.51
C MET A 245 22.11 -4.39 -4.36
N LEU A 246 21.90 -5.50 -3.65
CA LEU A 246 21.05 -5.55 -2.48
C LEU A 246 21.75 -4.92 -1.28
N LEU A 247 21.31 -3.74 -0.88
CA LEU A 247 21.85 -3.06 0.30
C LEU A 247 21.00 -3.39 1.53
N PRO A 248 21.56 -4.00 2.59
CA PRO A 248 20.81 -4.23 3.81
C PRO A 248 20.50 -2.90 4.51
N ALA A 249 19.36 -2.87 5.18
CA ALA A 249 18.94 -1.82 6.08
C ALA A 249 20.05 -1.18 6.95
N GLY A 250 19.92 0.11 7.23
CA GLY A 250 20.81 0.87 8.11
C GLY A 250 22.20 1.14 7.53
N SER A 251 22.42 0.83 6.25
CA SER A 251 23.72 0.95 5.61
C SER A 251 23.78 2.18 4.71
N ALA A 252 24.44 3.24 5.17
CA ALA A 252 25.05 4.19 4.25
C ALA A 252 26.25 3.50 3.57
N ARG A 253 26.38 3.70 2.25
CA ARG A 253 27.38 2.97 1.46
C ARG A 253 28.04 3.89 0.45
N GLU A 254 29.35 3.69 0.30
CA GLU A 254 30.17 4.37 -0.69
C GLU A 254 30.68 3.34 -1.70
N PHE A 255 30.58 3.67 -2.98
CA PHE A 255 31.05 2.84 -4.07
C PHE A 255 32.04 3.61 -4.91
N ALA A 256 33.22 3.03 -5.14
CA ALA A 256 34.09 3.53 -6.19
C ALA A 256 33.40 3.29 -7.54
N VAL A 257 33.30 4.34 -8.34
CA VAL A 257 32.71 4.30 -9.67
C VAL A 257 33.68 4.90 -10.68
N SER A 258 33.63 4.47 -11.93
CA SER A 258 34.38 5.13 -13.00
C SER A 258 33.46 5.51 -14.15
N ARG A 259 33.66 6.69 -14.73
CA ARG A 259 32.90 7.16 -15.90
C ARG A 259 33.60 6.71 -17.17
N GLU A 260 32.81 6.28 -18.16
CA GLU A 260 33.33 6.19 -19.52
C GLU A 260 33.33 7.59 -20.15
N SER A 261 34.45 7.98 -20.76
CA SER A 261 34.60 9.30 -21.36
C SER A 261 33.59 9.52 -22.49
N GLY A 262 32.93 10.68 -22.49
CA GLY A 262 31.99 11.10 -23.53
C GLY A 262 30.55 10.59 -23.37
N LEU A 263 30.23 9.81 -22.33
CA LEU A 263 28.85 9.37 -22.04
C LEU A 263 28.30 10.08 -20.80
N ALA A 264 26.98 10.31 -20.79
CA ALA A 264 26.27 10.73 -19.59
C ALA A 264 26.27 9.58 -18.57
N PHE A 265 26.47 9.93 -17.30
CA PHE A 265 26.50 8.98 -16.19
C PHE A 265 25.19 9.10 -15.41
N ASP A 266 24.32 8.10 -15.52
CA ASP A 266 23.03 8.07 -14.83
C ASP A 266 23.05 7.01 -13.73
N VAL A 267 22.54 7.37 -12.55
CA VAL A 267 22.34 6.44 -11.43
C VAL A 267 20.86 6.44 -11.04
N THR A 268 20.26 5.26 -11.02
CA THR A 268 18.88 5.04 -10.55
C THR A 268 18.92 4.08 -9.37
N VAL A 269 18.33 4.47 -8.26
CA VAL A 269 18.21 3.65 -7.06
C VAL A 269 16.74 3.38 -6.80
N THR A 270 16.34 2.12 -6.85
CA THR A 270 14.99 1.68 -6.48
C THR A 270 15.04 1.04 -5.10
N VAL A 271 14.20 1.50 -4.18
CA VAL A 271 14.09 0.93 -2.83
C VAL A 271 12.81 0.12 -2.74
N GLN A 272 12.96 -1.12 -2.30
CA GLN A 272 11.89 -2.09 -2.16
C GLN A 272 11.89 -2.66 -0.75
N LEU A 273 10.75 -3.17 -0.31
CA LEU A 273 10.67 -3.92 0.95
C LEU A 273 11.26 -5.32 0.77
N THR A 274 11.96 -5.81 1.79
CA THR A 274 12.45 -7.19 1.81
C THR A 274 11.30 -8.19 1.96
N ASP A 275 11.53 -9.45 1.56
CA ASP A 275 10.56 -10.51 1.79
C ASP A 275 10.12 -10.57 3.27
N GLY A 276 8.81 -10.57 3.50
CA GLY A 276 8.23 -10.55 4.84
C GLY A 276 8.15 -9.17 5.51
N ALA A 277 8.68 -8.11 4.89
CA ALA A 277 8.50 -6.74 5.35
C ALA A 277 7.34 -6.07 4.60
N TRP A 278 6.42 -5.44 5.33
CA TRP A 278 5.25 -4.77 4.75
C TRP A 278 4.98 -3.42 5.41
N SER A 279 4.50 -2.45 4.61
CA SER A 279 4.06 -1.17 5.17
C SER A 279 2.83 -1.37 6.06
N PRO A 280 2.80 -0.78 7.28
CA PRO A 280 1.62 -0.76 8.14
C PRO A 280 0.57 0.25 7.69
N ASP A 281 0.81 0.98 6.59
CA ASP A 281 -0.13 1.95 6.08
C ASP A 281 -1.32 1.25 5.42
N LEU A 282 -2.53 1.68 5.75
CA LEU A 282 -3.77 1.19 5.18
C LEU A 282 -4.56 2.39 4.70
N ARG A 283 -5.16 2.29 3.51
CA ARG A 283 -6.13 3.31 3.10
C ARG A 283 -7.42 3.07 3.86
N VAL A 284 -7.85 4.04 4.65
CA VAL A 284 -9.06 3.94 5.46
C VAL A 284 -10.20 4.65 4.74
N LEU A 285 -11.37 4.01 4.67
CA LEU A 285 -12.59 4.64 4.20
C LEU A 285 -13.60 4.73 5.34
N VAL A 286 -14.25 5.87 5.43
CA VAL A 286 -15.21 6.21 6.47
C VAL A 286 -16.60 6.24 5.85
N THR A 287 -17.54 5.56 6.52
CA THR A 287 -18.97 5.62 6.24
C THR A 287 -19.63 6.14 7.50
N GLU A 288 -20.31 7.28 7.43
CA GLU A 288 -20.85 7.95 8.62
C GLU A 288 -21.81 7.01 9.39
N GLY A 289 -21.57 6.85 10.71
CA GLY A 289 -22.38 6.01 11.59
C GLY A 289 -22.30 4.50 11.32
N ARG A 290 -21.46 4.05 10.38
CA ARG A 290 -21.35 2.65 9.94
C ARG A 290 -19.93 2.11 10.12
N GLN A 291 -19.69 0.91 9.61
CA GLN A 291 -18.39 0.26 9.64
C GLN A 291 -17.32 1.07 8.88
N LEU A 292 -16.14 1.15 9.47
CA LEU A 292 -14.91 1.51 8.78
C LEU A 292 -14.50 0.43 7.78
N LEU A 293 -13.95 0.87 6.65
CA LEU A 293 -13.35 0.01 5.65
C LEU A 293 -11.85 0.27 5.56
N ILE A 294 -11.08 -0.78 5.23
CA ILE A 294 -9.68 -0.68 4.86
C ILE A 294 -9.45 -1.23 3.46
N GLN A 295 -8.54 -0.60 2.74
CA GLN A 295 -7.98 -1.09 1.48
C GLN A 295 -6.47 -1.23 1.64
N SER A 296 -5.86 -2.01 0.76
CA SER A 296 -4.40 -2.04 0.68
C SER A 296 -3.89 -0.64 0.38
N SER A 297 -2.78 -0.28 1.03
CA SER A 297 -1.90 0.72 0.46
C SER A 297 -0.88 -0.06 -0.35
N VAL A 298 -0.85 0.15 -1.67
CA VAL A 298 0.22 -0.44 -2.46
C VAL A 298 1.49 0.31 -2.04
N PRO A 299 2.50 -0.36 -1.43
CA PRO A 299 3.79 0.29 -1.27
C PRO A 299 4.31 0.52 -2.69
N THR A 300 4.30 1.77 -3.13
CA THR A 300 5.02 2.13 -4.35
C THR A 300 6.50 2.07 -4.01
N ASP A 301 7.26 1.29 -4.79
CA ASP A 301 8.71 1.35 -4.78
C ASP A 301 9.16 2.82 -4.81
N ALA A 302 10.09 3.18 -3.94
CA ALA A 302 10.64 4.52 -3.97
C ALA A 302 11.81 4.55 -4.96
N VAL A 303 11.71 5.41 -5.97
CA VAL A 303 12.75 5.56 -6.99
C VAL A 303 13.45 6.90 -6.80
N SER A 304 14.74 6.85 -6.52
CA SER A 304 15.66 8.00 -6.58
C SER A 304 16.43 7.97 -7.88
N GLN A 305 16.51 9.10 -8.59
CA GLN A 305 17.29 9.23 -9.81
C GLN A 305 18.25 10.40 -9.70
N ALA A 306 19.51 10.17 -10.09
CA ALA A 306 20.51 11.21 -10.24
C ALA A 306 21.15 11.09 -11.63
N ARG A 307 21.13 12.20 -12.38
CA ARG A 307 21.81 12.29 -13.67
C ARG A 307 23.00 13.23 -13.55
N PHE A 308 24.15 12.80 -14.03
CA PHE A 308 25.36 13.58 -14.02
C PHE A 308 25.76 13.90 -15.45
N ALA A 309 25.88 15.21 -15.75
CA ALA A 309 26.27 15.68 -17.06
C ALA A 309 27.64 15.10 -17.47
N PRO A 310 27.85 14.82 -18.77
CA PRO A 310 29.15 14.41 -19.26
C PRO A 310 30.17 15.51 -18.94
N VAL A 311 31.24 15.15 -18.23
CA VAL A 311 32.40 16.03 -18.10
C VAL A 311 33.10 16.00 -19.45
N VAL A 312 32.96 17.09 -20.21
CA VAL A 312 33.81 17.33 -21.37
C VAL A 312 35.19 17.63 -20.81
N ILE A 313 36.09 16.65 -20.87
CA ILE A 313 37.50 16.94 -20.72
C ILE A 313 37.85 17.71 -21.99
N GLU A 314 37.84 19.04 -21.93
CA GLU A 314 38.51 19.84 -22.94
C GLU A 314 39.96 19.38 -22.91
N ASP A 315 40.39 18.74 -24.01
CA ASP A 315 41.78 18.37 -24.21
C ASP A 315 42.63 19.59 -23.86
N ALA A 316 43.49 19.45 -22.85
CA ALA A 316 44.43 20.50 -22.53
C ALA A 316 45.17 20.86 -23.82
N PRO A 317 45.23 22.15 -24.20
CA PRO A 317 45.86 22.56 -25.44
C PRO A 317 47.27 21.95 -25.51
N PRO A 318 47.70 21.43 -26.67
CA PRO A 318 48.96 20.71 -26.78
C PRO A 318 50.09 21.58 -26.23
N VAL A 319 50.79 21.06 -25.21
CA VAL A 319 51.95 21.73 -24.62
C VAL A 319 52.93 21.98 -25.77
N PRO A 320 53.28 23.24 -26.08
CA PRO A 320 54.20 23.53 -27.16
C PRO A 320 55.55 22.88 -26.87
N SER A 321 56.05 22.11 -27.85
CA SER A 321 57.35 21.47 -27.84
C SER A 321 58.46 22.47 -27.48
N ALA A 322 59.34 22.07 -26.56
CA ALA A 322 60.39 22.89 -26.00
C ALA A 322 61.24 23.62 -27.07
N THR A 323 61.33 24.94 -26.94
CA THR A 323 62.33 25.77 -27.62
C THR A 323 63.63 25.73 -26.82
N PRO A 324 64.82 25.61 -27.44
CA PRO A 324 66.10 25.50 -26.71
C PRO A 324 66.47 26.78 -25.95
N ASP A 325 67.04 26.55 -24.76
CA ASP A 325 67.75 27.43 -23.82
C ASP A 325 67.87 28.92 -24.13
N ALA A 326 67.24 29.72 -23.26
CA ALA A 326 67.61 31.12 -23.02
C ALA A 326 68.42 31.21 -21.69
N PRO A 327 69.45 32.08 -21.62
CA PRO A 327 70.37 32.14 -20.49
C PRO A 327 69.72 32.63 -19.19
N ALA A 328 70.26 32.12 -18.09
CA ALA A 328 69.78 32.23 -16.71
C ALA A 328 69.32 33.64 -16.29
N SER A 329 68.05 33.71 -15.86
CA SER A 329 67.45 34.83 -15.14
C SER A 329 67.89 34.81 -13.66
N PRO A 330 68.12 35.97 -13.02
CA PRO A 330 68.65 36.03 -11.66
C PRO A 330 67.70 35.43 -10.61
N GLU A 331 68.33 34.84 -9.60
CA GLU A 331 67.75 34.11 -8.47
C GLU A 331 66.73 34.97 -7.70
N PRO A 332 65.47 34.52 -7.52
CA PRO A 332 64.49 35.26 -6.75
C PRO A 332 64.87 35.26 -5.27
N THR A 333 65.00 36.46 -4.71
CA THR A 333 65.22 36.69 -3.28
C THR A 333 64.05 36.09 -2.49
N ARG A 334 64.36 35.12 -1.62
CA ARG A 334 63.37 34.44 -0.77
C ARG A 334 62.68 35.46 0.13
N THR A 335 61.38 35.63 -0.09
CA THR A 335 60.51 36.37 0.83
C THR A 335 60.33 35.51 2.09
N PRO A 336 60.54 36.04 3.31
CA PRO A 336 60.43 35.27 4.53
C PRO A 336 58.99 34.76 4.71
N VAL A 337 58.88 33.45 4.97
CA VAL A 337 57.64 32.77 5.29
C VAL A 337 57.14 33.30 6.64
N PRO A 338 55.87 33.76 6.76
CA PRO A 338 55.34 34.21 8.04
C PRO A 338 55.29 33.04 9.03
N GLU A 339 55.73 33.30 10.26
CA GLU A 339 55.66 32.35 11.37
C GLU A 339 54.21 31.91 11.63
N PRO A 340 53.97 30.61 11.91
CA PRO A 340 52.64 30.11 12.20
C PRO A 340 52.08 30.80 13.45
N THR A 341 50.94 31.47 13.28
CA THR A 341 50.19 32.06 14.39
C THR A 341 49.72 30.95 15.31
N VAL A 342 50.07 31.06 16.60
CA VAL A 342 49.75 30.09 17.64
C VAL A 342 48.23 29.93 17.73
N THR A 343 47.73 28.74 17.41
CA THR A 343 46.33 28.36 17.63
C THR A 343 46.02 28.47 19.12
N PRO A 344 44.98 29.22 19.53
CA PRO A 344 44.64 29.35 20.95
C PRO A 344 44.26 27.98 21.53
N GLU A 345 44.74 27.72 22.75
CA GLU A 345 44.37 26.52 23.50
C GLU A 345 42.84 26.44 23.69
N PRO A 346 42.25 25.24 23.60
CA PRO A 346 40.83 25.05 23.79
C PRO A 346 40.43 25.52 25.20
N THR A 347 39.50 26.45 25.26
CA THR A 347 38.91 26.92 26.52
C THR A 347 38.14 25.76 27.16
N ASP A 348 38.44 25.49 28.43
CA ASP A 348 37.81 24.44 29.21
C ASP A 348 36.27 24.50 29.11
N THR A 349 35.69 23.37 28.70
CA THR A 349 34.25 23.20 28.67
C THR A 349 33.72 23.30 30.10
N PRO A 350 32.74 24.19 30.38
CA PRO A 350 32.21 24.35 31.73
C PRO A 350 31.62 23.03 32.22
N ALA A 351 31.96 22.66 33.46
CA ALA A 351 31.46 21.47 34.11
C ALA A 351 29.92 21.46 34.13
N PRO A 352 29.28 20.31 33.90
CA PRO A 352 27.83 20.20 33.91
C PRO A 352 27.30 20.65 35.27
N THR A 353 26.38 21.63 35.25
CA THR A 353 25.72 22.12 36.45
C THR A 353 24.81 21.03 36.99
N ASP A 354 24.94 20.72 38.29
CA ASP A 354 24.17 19.70 38.97
C ASP A 354 22.67 19.84 38.69
N THR A 355 22.12 18.81 38.06
CA THR A 355 20.69 18.73 37.77
C THR A 355 19.93 18.64 39.08
N ALA A 356 18.98 19.57 39.29
CA ALA A 356 18.17 19.64 40.49
C ALA A 356 17.54 18.27 40.80
N LYS A 357 17.74 17.81 42.05
CA LYS A 357 17.19 16.56 42.57
C LYS A 357 15.67 16.51 42.33
N PRO A 358 15.14 15.42 41.75
CA PRO A 358 13.71 15.32 41.46
C PRO A 358 12.90 15.50 42.74
N THR A 359 11.98 16.45 42.71
CA THR A 359 11.03 16.69 43.79
C THR A 359 10.15 15.45 43.93
N VAL A 360 10.06 14.93 45.15
CA VAL A 360 9.35 13.69 45.46
C VAL A 360 7.89 13.85 45.05
N SER A 361 7.44 12.97 44.14
CA SER A 361 6.03 12.88 43.76
C SER A 361 5.19 12.58 45.00
N PRO A 362 4.06 13.28 45.24
CA PRO A 362 3.21 13.01 46.38
C PRO A 362 2.73 11.56 46.35
N GLU A 363 2.75 10.94 47.52
CA GLU A 363 2.29 9.59 47.75
C GLU A 363 0.81 9.47 47.32
N PRO A 364 0.44 8.44 46.53
CA PRO A 364 -0.92 8.28 46.06
C PRO A 364 -1.86 8.12 47.25
N SER A 365 -2.86 9.02 47.32
CA SER A 365 -3.93 8.97 48.32
C SER A 365 -4.66 7.62 48.21
N ALA A 366 -4.85 6.96 49.36
CA ALA A 366 -5.45 5.64 49.44
C ALA A 366 -6.84 5.63 48.74
N PRO A 367 -7.14 4.56 47.97
CA PRO A 367 -8.44 4.44 47.32
C PRO A 367 -9.55 4.43 48.37
N ALA A 368 -10.56 5.28 48.17
CA ALA A 368 -11.75 5.32 49.00
C ALA A 368 -12.42 3.93 49.01
N GLU A 369 -12.77 3.46 50.21
CA GLU A 369 -13.48 2.20 50.38
C GLU A 369 -14.78 2.20 49.56
N PRO A 370 -15.12 1.08 48.89
CA PRO A 370 -16.31 0.99 48.07
C PRO A 370 -17.56 1.15 48.93
N VAL A 371 -18.30 2.23 48.70
CA VAL A 371 -19.64 2.44 49.24
C VAL A 371 -20.54 1.32 48.72
N SER A 372 -21.09 0.54 49.64
CA SER A 372 -21.96 -0.60 49.36
C SER A 372 -23.23 -0.11 48.66
N THR A 373 -23.32 -0.31 47.35
CA THR A 373 -24.58 -0.10 46.62
C THR A 373 -25.63 -1.11 47.11
N PRO A 374 -26.83 -0.66 47.51
CA PRO A 374 -27.89 -1.54 48.00
C PRO A 374 -28.30 -2.54 46.92
N LYS A 375 -28.36 -3.81 47.32
CA LYS A 375 -28.82 -4.93 46.51
C LYS A 375 -30.25 -4.65 46.02
N PRO A 376 -30.52 -4.69 44.70
CA PRO A 376 -31.88 -4.53 44.20
C PRO A 376 -32.77 -5.66 44.72
N GLU A 377 -33.93 -5.30 45.26
CA GLU A 377 -34.97 -6.23 45.66
C GLU A 377 -35.45 -7.05 44.44
N PRO A 378 -35.67 -8.37 44.59
CA PRO A 378 -36.14 -9.21 43.51
C PRO A 378 -37.55 -8.76 43.10
N THR A 379 -37.65 -8.24 41.88
CA THR A 379 -38.93 -7.93 41.25
C THR A 379 -39.62 -9.25 40.93
N THR A 380 -40.84 -9.42 41.44
CA THR A 380 -41.65 -10.62 41.20
C THR A 380 -41.99 -10.74 39.71
N THR A 381 -41.54 -11.84 39.11
CA THR A 381 -41.94 -12.28 37.77
C THR A 381 -43.48 -12.42 37.73
N PRO A 382 -44.19 -11.76 36.81
CA PRO A 382 -45.63 -11.97 36.64
C PRO A 382 -45.89 -13.39 36.12
N GLU A 383 -46.89 -14.05 36.71
CA GLU A 383 -47.40 -15.35 36.27
C GLU A 383 -47.80 -15.32 34.77
N PRO A 384 -47.52 -16.40 34.01
CA PRO A 384 -47.98 -16.52 32.63
C PRO A 384 -49.51 -16.49 32.56
N GLY A 385 -50.05 -15.47 31.89
CA GLY A 385 -51.47 -15.37 31.57
C GLY A 385 -51.93 -16.52 30.68
N ALA A 386 -53.12 -17.04 30.98
CA ALA A 386 -53.72 -18.21 30.35
C ALA A 386 -53.76 -18.13 28.81
N THR A 387 -53.33 -19.21 28.20
CA THR A 387 -53.49 -19.54 26.78
C THR A 387 -54.95 -19.43 26.35
N PRO A 388 -55.31 -18.64 25.32
CA PRO A 388 -56.66 -18.64 24.79
C PRO A 388 -56.97 -19.99 24.10
N GLU A 389 -58.10 -20.55 24.51
CA GLU A 389 -58.73 -21.77 24.03
C GLU A 389 -59.08 -21.65 22.54
N SER A 390 -58.47 -22.47 21.70
CA SER A 390 -58.77 -22.56 20.27
C SER A 390 -60.18 -23.11 20.03
N ALA A 391 -60.98 -22.36 19.29
CA ALA A 391 -62.31 -22.74 18.82
C ALA A 391 -62.29 -24.02 17.96
N PRO A 392 -63.38 -24.80 17.93
CA PRO A 392 -63.44 -26.09 17.25
C PRO A 392 -63.52 -25.93 15.73
N THR A 393 -62.53 -26.48 15.03
CA THR A 393 -62.57 -26.69 13.59
C THR A 393 -63.49 -27.88 13.28
N THR A 394 -64.42 -27.65 12.35
CA THR A 394 -65.42 -28.59 11.89
C THR A 394 -64.81 -29.66 10.99
N GLU A 395 -65.07 -30.90 11.35
CA GLU A 395 -64.81 -32.16 10.67
C GLU A 395 -65.69 -32.33 9.41
N PRO A 396 -65.13 -32.81 8.29
CA PRO A 396 -65.90 -33.57 7.33
C PRO A 396 -65.52 -35.06 7.36
N GLU A 397 -66.57 -35.87 7.54
CA GLU A 397 -66.64 -37.33 7.52
C GLU A 397 -66.18 -38.02 6.21
N PRO A 398 -66.02 -39.36 6.21
CA PRO A 398 -64.95 -40.08 5.50
C PRO A 398 -65.40 -40.90 4.26
N LYS A 399 -64.42 -41.36 3.48
CA LYS A 399 -64.48 -42.57 2.62
C LYS A 399 -63.17 -43.34 2.85
N VAL A 400 -63.15 -44.40 3.65
CA VAL A 400 -63.58 -45.78 3.38
C VAL A 400 -62.67 -46.52 2.38
N ASP A 401 -62.09 -47.61 2.92
CA ASP A 401 -61.47 -48.80 2.33
C ASP A 401 -60.14 -48.67 1.57
N VAL A 402 -59.06 -49.27 2.11
CA VAL A 402 -58.65 -50.64 1.74
C VAL A 402 -57.86 -51.28 2.89
N GLU A 403 -58.43 -52.39 3.33
CA GLU A 403 -57.92 -53.44 4.21
C GLU A 403 -56.78 -54.24 3.58
N SER A 404 -55.71 -54.49 4.35
CA SER A 404 -54.85 -55.69 4.26
C SER A 404 -53.89 -55.73 5.45
N GLU A 405 -54.24 -56.55 6.43
CA GLU A 405 -53.49 -57.06 7.58
C GLU A 405 -53.00 -58.52 7.23
N PRO A 406 -52.10 -59.25 7.96
CA PRO A 406 -50.92 -58.91 8.80
C PRO A 406 -49.63 -59.73 8.50
N GLU A 407 -48.51 -59.28 9.11
CA GLU A 407 -47.41 -60.02 9.82
C GLU A 407 -46.51 -61.10 9.15
N PRO A 408 -45.34 -61.52 9.76
CA PRO A 408 -44.59 -60.98 10.92
C PRO A 408 -43.04 -60.88 10.76
N HIS A 409 -42.42 -60.21 11.74
CA HIS A 409 -41.08 -60.35 12.34
C HIS A 409 -39.88 -60.99 11.60
N ALA A 410 -38.75 -60.28 11.63
CA ALA A 410 -37.44 -60.85 11.98
C ALA A 410 -36.53 -59.82 12.68
N GLU A 411 -36.19 -60.09 13.94
CA GLU A 411 -35.05 -59.53 14.67
C GLU A 411 -33.72 -59.89 13.98
N PRO A 412 -32.64 -59.12 14.23
CA PRO A 412 -31.34 -59.74 14.38
C PRO A 412 -30.74 -59.48 15.76
N LYS A 413 -30.42 -60.58 16.44
CA LYS A 413 -29.60 -60.67 17.65
C LYS A 413 -28.10 -60.51 17.35
N PRO A 414 -27.27 -60.29 18.39
CA PRO A 414 -25.95 -59.66 18.32
C PRO A 414 -24.82 -60.67 18.07
N ASN A 415 -23.65 -60.20 17.64
CA ASN A 415 -22.46 -61.04 17.63
C ASN A 415 -21.16 -60.29 18.03
N ALA A 416 -20.57 -60.80 19.12
CA ALA A 416 -19.14 -61.00 19.39
C ALA A 416 -18.18 -59.81 19.70
N GLU A 417 -17.93 -59.66 21.01
CA GLU A 417 -16.64 -59.63 21.77
C GLU A 417 -15.50 -60.55 21.19
N PRO A 418 -14.17 -60.53 21.55
CA PRO A 418 -13.31 -59.77 22.52
C PRO A 418 -11.94 -59.27 21.89
N PRO A 419 -10.81 -58.97 22.60
CA PRO A 419 -10.55 -58.77 24.05
C PRO A 419 -9.80 -57.47 24.43
N ALA A 420 -9.79 -57.23 25.74
CA ALA A 420 -8.94 -56.30 26.48
C ALA A 420 -7.45 -56.72 26.51
N ALA A 421 -6.56 -55.72 26.56
CA ALA A 421 -5.29 -55.81 27.28
C ALA A 421 -4.73 -54.39 27.57
N GLU A 422 -4.57 -54.14 28.87
CA GLU A 422 -3.45 -53.48 29.52
C GLU A 422 -3.26 -51.94 29.41
N ALA A 423 -3.46 -51.35 30.59
CA ALA A 423 -2.90 -50.09 31.03
C ALA A 423 -1.37 -50.15 31.05
N GLU A 424 -0.72 -49.02 30.75
CA GLU A 424 0.33 -48.48 31.61
C GLU A 424 0.65 -47.02 31.26
N SER A 425 0.68 -46.20 32.31
CA SER A 425 1.23 -44.85 32.36
C SER A 425 2.67 -44.97 32.86
N PRO A 426 3.64 -44.18 32.37
CA PRO A 426 4.19 -43.19 33.29
C PRO A 426 4.67 -41.86 32.67
N ALA A 427 4.83 -40.90 33.59
CA ALA A 427 5.30 -39.53 33.45
C ALA A 427 6.69 -39.34 32.82
N PRO A 428 7.00 -38.13 32.31
CA PRO A 428 8.37 -37.69 32.12
C PRO A 428 8.73 -36.47 32.97
N THR A 429 9.82 -36.55 33.73
CA THR A 429 10.70 -35.40 34.03
C THR A 429 12.09 -35.89 34.44
N PRO A 430 13.13 -35.02 34.40
CA PRO A 430 14.11 -34.91 33.31
C PRO A 430 15.51 -35.38 33.77
N THR A 431 16.55 -35.34 32.92
CA THR A 431 17.94 -34.92 33.25
C THR A 431 18.99 -35.24 32.15
N SER A 432 19.77 -34.18 31.80
CA SER A 432 21.17 -34.08 31.32
C SER A 432 21.70 -34.72 30.01
N THR A 433 22.06 -33.85 29.06
CA THR A 433 23.39 -33.62 28.39
C THR A 433 24.58 -34.45 28.96
N PRO A 434 25.55 -35.01 28.18
CA PRO A 434 26.33 -34.26 27.17
C PRO A 434 26.83 -34.97 25.88
N ALA A 435 27.17 -34.10 24.91
CA ALA A 435 28.24 -34.14 23.90
C ALA A 435 28.76 -35.49 23.35
N SER A 436 28.60 -35.71 22.04
CA SER A 436 29.64 -36.31 21.18
C SER A 436 29.44 -35.98 19.70
N THR A 437 30.49 -35.36 19.16
CA THR A 437 31.04 -35.32 17.79
C THR A 437 30.30 -36.07 16.67
N PRO A 438 30.01 -35.44 15.52
CA PRO A 438 29.46 -36.12 14.33
C PRO A 438 30.57 -36.74 13.45
N PRO A 439 30.36 -37.93 12.86
CA PRO A 439 31.20 -38.44 11.80
C PRO A 439 30.79 -37.84 10.44
N ALA A 440 31.80 -37.65 9.58
CA ALA A 440 31.69 -37.19 8.21
C ALA A 440 30.81 -38.13 7.37
N VAL A 441 29.82 -37.55 6.68
CA VAL A 441 29.02 -38.25 5.65
C VAL A 441 29.31 -37.65 4.29
N THR A 442 29.73 -38.54 3.40
CA THR A 442 30.09 -38.37 2.01
C THR A 442 28.90 -37.88 1.17
N ALA A 443 29.12 -36.83 0.37
CA ALA A 443 28.13 -36.28 -0.57
C ALA A 443 27.94 -37.20 -1.79
N PRO A 444 26.69 -37.47 -2.23
CA PRO A 444 26.41 -37.98 -3.56
C PRO A 444 26.21 -36.83 -4.57
N LYS A 445 26.83 -37.03 -5.73
CA LYS A 445 26.82 -36.22 -6.96
C LYS A 445 25.40 -36.02 -7.53
N PRO A 446 24.96 -34.80 -7.89
CA PRO A 446 23.70 -34.62 -8.59
C PRO A 446 23.87 -34.78 -10.10
N SER A 447 23.02 -35.63 -10.68
CA SER A 447 22.82 -35.81 -12.11
C SER A 447 21.96 -34.68 -12.69
N THR A 448 22.46 -34.09 -13.77
CA THR A 448 21.80 -33.09 -14.62
C THR A 448 20.66 -33.73 -15.41
N SER A 449 19.45 -33.17 -15.34
CA SER A 449 18.41 -33.37 -16.35
C SER A 449 17.66 -32.06 -16.56
N ALA A 450 17.78 -31.53 -17.77
CA ALA A 450 17.12 -30.34 -18.27
C ALA A 450 15.65 -30.64 -18.60
N PRO A 451 14.70 -29.73 -18.34
CA PRO A 451 13.38 -29.81 -18.92
C PRO A 451 13.27 -28.97 -20.20
N ALA A 452 12.64 -29.58 -21.20
CA ALA A 452 12.37 -29.03 -22.51
C ALA A 452 11.30 -27.93 -22.49
N ARG A 453 11.48 -26.99 -23.42
CA ARG A 453 10.61 -25.87 -23.80
C ARG A 453 9.29 -26.38 -24.41
N PRO A 454 8.11 -25.84 -24.04
CA PRO A 454 6.91 -26.01 -24.84
C PRO A 454 6.76 -24.90 -25.89
N THR A 455 6.38 -25.35 -27.08
CA THR A 455 6.10 -24.64 -28.33
C THR A 455 4.75 -23.90 -28.29
N ALA A 456 4.67 -22.82 -29.08
CA ALA A 456 3.46 -22.07 -29.39
C ALA A 456 2.56 -22.78 -30.42
N SER A 457 1.24 -22.58 -30.28
CA SER A 457 0.11 -22.69 -31.24
C SER A 457 -1.14 -23.00 -30.38
N GLU A 458 -2.34 -22.46 -30.56
CA GLU A 458 -3.06 -22.04 -31.76
C GLU A 458 -4.27 -21.18 -31.31
N SER A 459 -4.71 -20.29 -32.20
CA SER A 459 -5.97 -19.54 -32.11
C SER A 459 -7.12 -20.36 -32.72
N PRO A 460 -8.37 -20.20 -32.25
CA PRO A 460 -9.46 -20.19 -33.22
C PRO A 460 -10.54 -19.11 -33.02
N THR A 461 -11.03 -18.71 -34.18
CA THR A 461 -12.13 -17.81 -34.56
C THR A 461 -13.54 -18.26 -34.09
N ALA A 462 -14.35 -17.25 -33.69
CA ALA A 462 -15.82 -17.01 -33.72
C ALA A 462 -16.80 -18.17 -34.09
N ALA A 463 -18.06 -18.30 -33.62
CA ALA A 463 -19.13 -17.36 -33.23
C ALA A 463 -20.30 -18.13 -32.51
N PRO A 464 -21.55 -17.62 -32.43
CA PRO A 464 -22.19 -16.94 -31.29
C PRO A 464 -23.30 -17.77 -30.59
N THR A 465 -23.99 -17.21 -29.56
CA THR A 465 -25.49 -17.22 -29.37
C THR A 465 -25.96 -17.34 -27.90
N VAL A 466 -26.83 -16.37 -27.52
CA VAL A 466 -27.76 -16.18 -26.36
C VAL A 466 -27.23 -15.99 -24.93
N ALA A 467 -27.46 -14.79 -24.41
CA ALA A 467 -27.56 -14.47 -22.98
C ALA A 467 -29.03 -14.14 -22.63
N PRO A 468 -29.52 -14.47 -21.42
CA PRO A 468 -30.68 -13.80 -20.85
C PRO A 468 -30.26 -12.62 -19.94
N GLU A 469 -30.63 -11.44 -20.41
CA GLU A 469 -31.06 -10.24 -19.72
C GLU A 469 -31.44 -10.41 -18.24
N LEU A 470 -30.76 -9.69 -17.33
CA LEU A 470 -31.32 -9.17 -16.07
C LEU A 470 -30.51 -7.95 -15.56
N ALA A 471 -31.21 -6.82 -15.46
CA ALA A 471 -31.01 -5.63 -14.63
C ALA A 471 -29.63 -4.92 -14.60
N SER A 472 -29.40 -4.07 -15.60
CA SER A 472 -28.49 -2.92 -15.49
C SER A 472 -29.29 -1.67 -15.15
N THR A 473 -29.19 -1.20 -13.91
CA THR A 473 -29.68 0.11 -13.48
C THR A 473 -28.49 1.00 -13.13
N GLY A 474 -28.17 1.91 -14.05
CA GLY A 474 -27.95 3.32 -13.71
C GLY A 474 -26.54 3.76 -13.32
N ALA A 475 -25.62 3.80 -14.28
CA ALA A 475 -24.57 4.83 -14.31
C ALA A 475 -24.81 5.72 -15.53
N LEU A 476 -25.49 6.85 -15.32
CA LEU A 476 -25.63 7.93 -16.30
C LEU A 476 -24.29 8.65 -16.45
N PHE A 477 -23.38 8.07 -17.23
CA PHE A 477 -22.33 8.84 -17.91
C PHE A 477 -22.81 9.08 -19.34
N ASP A 478 -23.49 10.21 -19.55
CA ASP A 478 -23.87 10.68 -20.87
C ASP A 478 -22.60 11.22 -21.57
N PRO A 479 -22.16 10.65 -22.71
CA PRO A 479 -21.02 11.14 -23.47
C PRO A 479 -21.22 12.56 -24.02
N VAL A 480 -22.44 13.10 -23.98
CA VAL A 480 -22.74 14.49 -24.36
C VAL A 480 -22.23 15.49 -23.31
N THR A 481 -22.15 15.12 -22.04
CA THR A 481 -21.72 16.04 -20.96
C THR A 481 -20.23 16.41 -21.00
N LEU A 482 -19.39 15.61 -21.70
CA LEU A 482 -17.95 15.87 -21.86
C LEU A 482 -17.64 16.76 -23.08
N LEU A 483 -18.56 16.89 -24.04
CA LEU A 483 -18.39 17.75 -25.22
C LEU A 483 -18.74 19.23 -24.96
N VAL A 484 -19.59 19.52 -23.98
CA VAL A 484 -20.01 20.90 -23.64
C VAL A 484 -18.85 21.78 -23.13
N PRO A 485 -17.97 21.36 -22.20
CA PRO A 485 -16.89 22.22 -21.73
C PRO A 485 -15.78 22.44 -22.79
N LEU A 486 -15.55 21.47 -23.68
CA LEU A 486 -14.61 21.61 -24.80
C LEU A 486 -15.15 22.53 -25.91
N GLY A 487 -16.45 22.46 -26.21
CA GLY A 487 -17.08 23.38 -27.17
C GLY A 487 -17.06 24.84 -26.71
N LEU A 488 -17.30 25.09 -25.41
CA LEU A 488 -17.36 26.44 -24.87
C LEU A 488 -15.98 27.13 -24.82
N SER A 489 -14.92 26.36 -24.59
CA SER A 489 -13.53 26.88 -24.57
C SER A 489 -13.05 27.29 -25.97
N VAL A 490 -13.40 26.54 -27.02
CA VAL A 490 -13.10 26.93 -28.42
C VAL A 490 -13.87 28.20 -28.83
N VAL A 491 -15.14 28.33 -28.43
CA VAL A 491 -15.94 29.53 -28.73
C VAL A 491 -15.40 30.77 -28.00
N LEU A 492 -14.94 30.63 -26.76
CA LEU A 492 -14.33 31.75 -26.01
C LEU A 492 -12.99 32.19 -26.59
N LEU A 493 -12.16 31.27 -27.08
CA LEU A 493 -10.91 31.61 -27.77
C LEU A 493 -11.18 32.32 -29.11
N ALA A 494 -12.18 31.87 -29.87
CA ALA A 494 -12.58 32.53 -31.11
C ALA A 494 -13.17 33.93 -30.87
N ALA A 495 -14.02 34.09 -29.85
CA ALA A 495 -14.58 35.39 -29.47
C ALA A 495 -13.50 36.36 -28.95
N GLY A 496 -12.54 35.86 -28.16
CA GLY A 496 -11.40 36.65 -27.68
C GLY A 496 -10.49 37.13 -28.82
N GLY A 497 -10.20 36.25 -29.79
CA GLY A 497 -9.43 36.60 -30.99
C GLY A 497 -10.12 37.63 -31.89
N TRP A 498 -11.45 37.53 -32.04
CA TRP A 498 -12.23 38.50 -32.81
C TRP A 498 -12.29 39.88 -32.13
N ALA A 499 -12.43 39.93 -30.80
CA ALA A 499 -12.42 41.18 -30.06
C ALA A 499 -11.07 41.92 -30.14
N MET A 500 -9.95 41.18 -30.07
CA MET A 500 -8.60 41.76 -30.21
C MET A 500 -8.29 42.27 -31.63
N THR A 501 -8.79 41.58 -32.65
CA THR A 501 -8.58 42.04 -34.04
C THR A 501 -9.41 43.27 -34.38
N ARG A 502 -10.56 43.48 -33.72
CA ARG A 502 -11.38 44.68 -33.89
C ARG A 502 -10.81 45.89 -33.13
N SER A 503 -10.25 45.70 -31.94
CA SER A 503 -9.61 46.80 -31.19
C SER A 503 -8.38 47.36 -31.89
N LYS A 504 -7.59 46.52 -32.57
CA LYS A 504 -6.44 46.96 -33.39
C LYS A 504 -6.84 47.78 -34.62
N ARG A 505 -8.03 47.57 -35.21
CA ARG A 505 -8.49 48.38 -36.35
C ARG A 505 -8.89 49.78 -35.91
N VAL A 506 -9.62 49.91 -34.81
CA VAL A 506 -10.02 51.23 -34.27
C VAL A 506 -8.80 52.06 -33.88
N LEU A 507 -7.77 51.43 -33.30
CA LEU A 507 -6.50 52.11 -33.01
C LEU A 507 -5.72 52.54 -34.26
N ARG A 508 -5.87 51.83 -35.38
CA ARG A 508 -5.22 52.20 -36.65
C ARG A 508 -5.97 53.36 -37.32
N ASP A 509 -7.30 53.33 -37.32
CA ASP A 509 -8.13 54.38 -37.91
C ASP A 509 -8.00 55.72 -37.13
N ASP A 510 -7.85 55.65 -35.80
CA ASP A 510 -7.57 56.84 -34.97
C ASP A 510 -6.20 57.46 -35.28
N ILE A 511 -5.19 56.65 -35.60
CA ILE A 511 -3.85 57.14 -35.97
C ILE A 511 -3.86 57.76 -37.37
N GLU A 512 -4.58 57.17 -38.33
CA GLU A 512 -4.68 57.68 -39.71
C GLU A 512 -5.52 58.97 -39.81
N SER A 513 -6.48 59.18 -38.91
CA SER A 513 -7.29 60.41 -38.88
C SER A 513 -6.62 61.61 -38.18
N SER A 514 -5.44 61.42 -37.58
CA SER A 514 -4.69 62.46 -36.87
C SER A 514 -3.53 63.09 -37.67
N TRP A 515 -3.41 62.77 -38.97
CA TRP A 515 -2.43 63.35 -39.90
C TRP A 515 -3.08 64.34 -40.87
#